data_AF-A0A2G9PGS7-F1
#
_entry.id   AF-A0A2G9PGS7-F1
#
_cell.length_a   1.000
_cell.length_b   1.000
_cell.length_c   1.000
_cell.angle_alpha   90.00
_cell.angle_beta   90.00
_cell.angle_gamma   90.00
#
_symmetry.space_group_name_H-M   'P 1'
#
loop_
_entity.id
_entity.type
_entity.pdbx_description
1 polymer ?
#
loop_
_entity_poly.entity_id
_entity_poly.type
_entity_poly.pdbx_seq_one_letter_code
_entity_poly.pdbx_strand_id
1 'polypeptide(L)'
;MKKETEKSISIALTAGLGLSVALYVAFVSEFFALTGFLCLAGLIILDFWRPSSKENSVKLQVKETIISLAIAITAWYALCFVLSTGSPLNVVTSCSMVPVLERGDFIVLQGGKYAAQETGVNYSLGNAEYSEKTYRVGDEYYRFTDAYVDGEKVFTFGFGKCLET
;
A
#
# COMPACT_ATOMS: atom_id res chain seq x y z
N MET A 1 -3.73 -44.02 -8.25
CA MET A 1 -4.16 -43.44 -6.97
C MET A 1 -3.43 -42.14 -6.57
N LYS A 2 -2.08 -42.03 -6.60
CA LYS A 2 -1.37 -40.79 -6.17
C LYS A 2 -1.83 -39.48 -6.84
N LYS A 3 -2.16 -39.52 -8.13
CA LYS A 3 -2.50 -38.32 -8.92
C LYS A 3 -3.80 -37.63 -8.49
N GLU A 4 -4.72 -38.39 -7.90
CA GLU A 4 -6.03 -37.87 -7.47
C GLU A 4 -5.91 -37.13 -6.13
N THR A 5 -5.09 -37.66 -5.22
CA THR A 5 -4.81 -37.06 -3.91
C THR A 5 -4.11 -35.71 -4.05
N GLU A 6 -3.14 -35.59 -4.96
CA GLU A 6 -2.41 -34.34 -5.23
C GLU A 6 -3.30 -33.25 -5.84
N LYS A 7 -4.29 -33.62 -6.64
CA LYS A 7 -5.26 -32.66 -7.20
C LYS A 7 -6.15 -32.12 -6.08
N SER A 8 -6.64 -33.00 -5.21
CA SER A 8 -7.47 -32.61 -4.06
C SER A 8 -6.72 -31.70 -3.09
N ILE A 9 -5.45 -31.98 -2.79
CA ILE A 9 -4.63 -31.13 -1.90
C ILE A 9 -4.41 -29.73 -2.50
N SER A 10 -4.09 -29.65 -3.81
CA SER A 10 -3.92 -28.37 -4.50
C SER A 10 -5.20 -27.53 -4.48
N ILE A 11 -6.37 -28.15 -4.76
CA ILE A 11 -7.67 -27.46 -4.69
C ILE A 11 -7.94 -26.97 -3.26
N ALA A 12 -7.67 -27.79 -2.24
CA ALA A 12 -7.85 -27.40 -0.86
C ALA A 12 -6.95 -26.21 -0.46
N LEU A 13 -5.68 -26.21 -0.88
CA LEU A 13 -4.75 -25.10 -0.62
C LEU A 13 -5.16 -23.82 -1.35
N THR A 14 -5.62 -23.90 -2.60
CA THR A 14 -6.13 -22.72 -3.33
C THR A 14 -7.40 -22.16 -2.70
N ALA A 15 -8.34 -23.03 -2.30
CA ALA A 15 -9.54 -22.60 -1.60
C ALA A 15 -9.22 -21.97 -0.24
N GLY A 16 -8.29 -22.58 0.52
CA GLY A 16 -7.78 -22.04 1.78
C GLY A 16 -7.10 -20.68 1.61
N LEU A 17 -6.27 -20.51 0.56
CA LEU A 17 -5.65 -19.22 0.22
C LEU A 17 -6.71 -18.17 -0.06
N GLY A 18 -7.67 -18.45 -0.95
CA GLY A 18 -8.75 -17.51 -1.29
C GLY A 18 -9.56 -17.10 -0.06
N LEU A 19 -9.92 -18.07 0.80
CA LEU A 19 -10.63 -17.80 2.04
C LEU A 19 -9.80 -16.95 3.02
N SER A 20 -8.51 -17.27 3.19
CA SER A 20 -7.62 -16.52 4.08
C SER A 20 -7.45 -15.06 3.65
N VAL A 21 -7.35 -14.80 2.33
CA VAL A 21 -7.27 -13.44 1.80
C VAL A 21 -8.59 -12.69 2.01
N ALA A 22 -9.74 -13.34 1.77
CA ALA A 22 -11.04 -12.72 2.02
C ALA A 22 -11.24 -12.34 3.49
N LEU A 23 -10.85 -13.22 4.42
CA LEU A 23 -10.90 -12.95 5.86
C LEU A 23 -9.88 -11.89 6.28
N TYR A 24 -8.69 -11.87 5.69
CA TYR A 24 -7.72 -10.80 5.92
C TYR A 24 -8.28 -9.43 5.52
N VAL A 25 -8.94 -9.32 4.37
CA VAL A 25 -9.57 -8.07 3.92
C VAL A 25 -10.72 -7.65 4.85
N ALA A 26 -11.48 -8.60 5.37
CA ALA A 26 -12.62 -8.30 6.26
C ALA A 26 -12.21 -7.89 7.68
N PHE A 27 -11.15 -8.51 8.23
CA PHE A 27 -10.80 -8.37 9.65
C PHE A 27 -9.43 -7.71 9.91
N VAL A 28 -8.58 -7.58 8.88
CA VAL A 28 -7.24 -6.97 8.95
C VAL A 28 -6.37 -7.55 10.08
N SER A 29 -6.40 -8.88 10.23
CA SER A 29 -5.65 -9.60 11.27
C SER A 29 -4.40 -10.28 10.72
N GLU A 30 -3.27 -10.14 11.42
CA GLU A 30 -1.97 -10.74 11.07
C GLU A 30 -2.03 -12.27 10.96
N PHE A 31 -2.93 -12.91 11.72
CA PHE A 31 -3.11 -14.36 11.67
C PHE A 31 -3.56 -14.86 10.29
N PHE A 32 -4.45 -14.11 9.62
CA PHE A 32 -4.92 -14.48 8.28
C PHE A 32 -3.85 -14.21 7.22
N ALA A 33 -3.01 -13.20 7.40
CA ALA A 33 -1.86 -12.96 6.55
C ALA A 33 -0.85 -14.11 6.63
N LEU A 34 -0.53 -14.58 7.84
CA LEU A 34 0.37 -15.72 8.04
C LEU A 34 -0.20 -17.01 7.44
N THR A 35 -1.50 -17.26 7.64
CA THR A 35 -2.18 -18.44 7.09
C THR A 35 -2.16 -18.43 5.56
N GLY A 36 -2.47 -17.28 4.94
CA GLY A 36 -2.41 -17.12 3.49
C GLY A 36 -0.99 -17.32 2.95
N PHE A 37 0.02 -16.78 3.65
CA PHE A 37 1.42 -17.00 3.31
C PHE A 37 1.81 -18.49 3.34
N LEU A 38 1.37 -19.24 4.36
CA LEU A 38 1.62 -20.68 4.45
C LEU A 38 0.91 -21.47 3.34
N CYS A 39 -0.33 -21.12 2.98
CA CYS A 39 -1.04 -21.72 1.85
C CYS A 39 -0.31 -21.45 0.52
N LEU A 40 0.18 -20.22 0.32
CA LEU A 40 0.95 -19.85 -0.87
C LEU A 40 2.28 -20.62 -0.94
N ALA A 41 3.04 -20.66 0.15
CA ALA A 41 4.27 -21.44 0.24
C ALA A 41 4.02 -22.93 -0.02
N GLY A 42 2.93 -23.47 0.54
CA GLY A 42 2.49 -24.84 0.28
C GLY A 42 2.16 -25.11 -1.19
N LEU A 43 1.50 -24.19 -1.87
CA LEU A 43 1.24 -24.30 -3.32
C LEU A 43 2.53 -24.29 -4.12
N ILE A 44 3.47 -23.40 -3.81
CA ILE A 44 4.78 -23.34 -4.48
C ILE A 44 5.53 -24.67 -4.28
N ILE A 45 5.62 -25.17 -3.04
CA ILE A 45 6.29 -26.45 -2.74
C ILE A 45 5.60 -27.59 -3.49
N LEU A 46 4.27 -27.63 -3.51
CA LEU A 46 3.51 -28.68 -4.21
C LEU A 46 3.71 -28.63 -5.73
N ASP A 47 3.84 -27.43 -6.30
CA ASP A 47 4.11 -27.27 -7.73
C ASP A 47 5.54 -27.73 -8.08
N PHE A 48 6.51 -27.46 -7.21
CA PHE A 48 7.88 -27.98 -7.34
C PHE A 48 7.96 -29.51 -7.15
N TRP A 49 7.13 -30.08 -6.27
CA TRP A 49 7.16 -31.52 -5.98
C TRP A 49 6.39 -32.37 -6.97
N ARG A 50 5.47 -31.80 -7.75
CA ARG A 50 4.79 -32.56 -8.80
C ARG A 50 5.82 -33.03 -9.83
N PRO A 51 6.05 -34.34 -9.96
CA PRO A 51 6.92 -34.85 -11.00
C PRO A 51 6.26 -34.54 -12.34
N SER A 52 6.87 -33.63 -13.10
CA SER A 52 6.38 -33.20 -14.42
C SER A 52 6.22 -34.43 -15.32
N SER A 53 4.97 -34.89 -15.42
CA SER A 53 4.60 -36.08 -16.15
C SER A 53 4.54 -35.70 -17.62
N LYS A 54 5.55 -36.18 -18.37
CA LYS A 54 5.78 -36.08 -19.82
C LYS A 54 6.59 -34.85 -20.26
N GLU A 55 7.90 -35.08 -20.31
CA GLU A 55 8.89 -34.63 -21.31
C GLU A 55 9.03 -33.16 -21.71
N ASN A 56 8.13 -32.26 -21.35
CA ASN A 56 8.34 -30.83 -21.49
C ASN A 56 8.75 -30.23 -20.15
N SER A 57 9.99 -30.60 -19.83
CA SER A 57 11.02 -29.86 -19.10
C SER A 57 10.52 -28.82 -18.09
N VAL A 58 10.63 -29.15 -16.81
CA VAL A 58 10.59 -28.15 -15.70
C VAL A 58 11.49 -26.94 -16.01
N LYS A 59 12.59 -27.14 -16.76
CA LYS A 59 13.46 -26.07 -17.25
C LYS A 59 12.72 -25.06 -18.13
N LEU A 60 11.76 -25.50 -18.93
CA LEU A 60 10.95 -24.64 -19.78
C LEU A 60 9.99 -23.79 -18.94
N GLN A 61 9.26 -24.40 -17.99
CA GLN A 61 8.38 -23.65 -17.09
C GLN A 61 9.13 -22.63 -16.25
N VAL A 62 10.28 -23.01 -15.66
CA VAL A 62 11.13 -22.07 -14.91
C VAL A 62 11.62 -20.95 -15.82
N LYS A 63 12.04 -21.27 -17.05
CA LYS A 63 12.47 -20.27 -18.04
C LYS A 63 11.32 -19.31 -18.39
N GLU A 64 10.11 -19.80 -18.61
CA GLU A 64 8.93 -18.98 -18.90
C GLU A 64 8.56 -18.07 -17.72
N THR A 65 8.60 -18.57 -16.49
CA THR A 65 8.35 -17.78 -15.28
C THR A 65 9.41 -16.70 -15.09
N ILE A 66 10.69 -17.03 -15.26
CA ILE A 66 11.79 -16.05 -15.18
C ILE A 66 11.64 -14.98 -16.26
N ILE A 67 11.32 -15.36 -17.50
CA ILE A 67 11.10 -14.42 -18.60
C ILE A 67 9.91 -13.49 -18.27
N SER A 68 8.80 -14.04 -17.77
CA SER A 68 7.62 -13.23 -17.41
C SER A 68 7.92 -12.24 -16.29
N LEU A 69 8.66 -12.67 -15.26
CA LEU A 69 9.12 -11.80 -14.18
C LEU A 69 10.07 -10.72 -14.70
N ALA A 70 11.02 -11.07 -15.57
CA ALA A 70 11.94 -10.12 -16.17
C ALA A 70 11.19 -9.05 -16.98
N ILE A 71 10.20 -9.45 -17.79
CA ILE A 71 9.35 -8.52 -18.56
C ILE A 71 8.58 -7.59 -17.62
N ALA A 72 7.99 -8.10 -16.54
CA ALA A 72 7.25 -7.28 -15.57
C ALA A 72 8.17 -6.24 -14.90
N ILE A 73 9.38 -6.65 -14.49
CA ILE A 73 10.37 -5.75 -13.91
C ILE A 73 10.81 -4.69 -14.94
N THR A 74 11.12 -5.10 -16.17
CA THR A 74 11.50 -4.16 -17.24
C THR A 74 10.39 -3.16 -17.53
N ALA A 75 9.13 -3.60 -17.60
CA ALA A 75 7.98 -2.72 -17.78
C ALA A 75 7.83 -1.72 -16.61
N TRP A 76 8.00 -2.18 -15.37
CA TRP A 76 7.96 -1.32 -14.19
C TRP A 76 9.03 -0.23 -14.24
N TYR A 77 10.29 -0.59 -14.52
CA TYR A 77 11.39 0.38 -14.64
C TYR A 77 11.21 1.32 -15.83
N ALA A 78 10.69 0.85 -16.95
CA ALA A 78 10.36 1.69 -18.09
C ALA A 78 9.31 2.75 -17.71
N LEU A 79 8.27 2.36 -16.96
CA LEU A 79 7.28 3.30 -16.42
C LEU A 79 7.90 4.32 -15.46
N CYS A 80 8.74 3.87 -14.52
CA CYS A 80 9.45 4.79 -13.61
C CYS A 80 10.30 5.82 -14.38
N PHE A 81 10.99 5.38 -15.44
CA PHE A 81 11.82 6.24 -16.27
C PHE A 81 11.01 7.27 -17.06
N VAL A 82 9.97 6.81 -17.77
CA VAL A 82 9.10 7.70 -18.58
C VAL A 82 8.35 8.70 -17.69
N LEU A 83 7.84 8.24 -16.56
CA LEU A 83 7.05 9.07 -15.65
C LEU A 83 7.91 9.83 -14.64
N SER A 84 9.22 9.60 -14.58
CA SER A 84 10.12 10.27 -13.62
C SER A 84 9.69 10.16 -12.15
N THR A 85 9.11 9.03 -11.74
CA THR A 85 8.67 8.77 -10.36
C THR A 85 9.07 7.36 -9.90
N GLY A 86 9.29 7.19 -8.59
CA GLY A 86 9.59 5.87 -7.98
C GLY A 86 8.36 4.98 -7.79
N SER A 87 7.15 5.54 -7.96
CA SER A 87 5.88 4.83 -7.81
C SER A 87 4.93 5.25 -8.93
N PRO A 88 5.12 4.73 -10.16
CA PRO A 88 4.35 5.16 -11.34
C PRO A 88 2.87 4.80 -11.26
N LEU A 89 2.53 3.79 -10.46
CA LEU A 89 1.19 3.25 -10.32
C LEU A 89 0.80 3.25 -8.84
N ASN A 90 -0.38 3.76 -8.52
CA ASN A 90 -0.92 3.74 -7.17
C ASN A 90 -2.43 3.45 -7.20
N VAL A 91 -2.95 2.87 -6.12
CA VAL A 91 -4.38 2.61 -5.94
C VAL A 91 -4.88 3.49 -4.81
N VAL A 92 -6.01 4.16 -5.03
CA VAL A 92 -6.65 5.01 -4.01
C VAL A 92 -7.25 4.11 -2.95
N THR A 93 -6.64 4.07 -1.77
CA THR A 93 -7.09 3.20 -0.66
C THR A 93 -8.05 3.90 0.30
N SER A 94 -8.12 5.25 0.31
CA SER A 94 -8.94 6.07 1.21
C SER A 94 -10.01 6.89 0.49
N CYS A 95 -11.12 7.16 1.18
CA CYS A 95 -12.20 8.02 0.67
C CYS A 95 -11.92 9.53 0.83
N SER A 96 -10.69 9.92 1.19
CA SER A 96 -10.32 11.33 1.46
C SER A 96 -10.12 12.17 0.20
N MET A 97 -10.25 11.57 -0.99
CA MET A 97 -10.11 12.23 -2.29
C MET A 97 -11.44 12.30 -3.09
N VAL A 98 -12.56 11.90 -2.47
CA VAL A 98 -13.92 12.05 -3.03
C VAL A 98 -14.27 13.55 -3.07
N PRO A 99 -14.93 14.06 -4.14
CA PRO A 99 -15.59 13.30 -5.22
C PRO A 99 -14.75 13.06 -6.48
N VAL A 100 -13.46 13.43 -6.49
CA VAL A 100 -12.65 13.35 -7.72
C VAL A 100 -12.10 11.94 -7.95
N LEU A 101 -11.72 11.24 -6.89
CA LEU A 101 -11.20 9.86 -6.94
C LEU A 101 -11.94 8.98 -5.94
N GLU A 102 -12.37 7.80 -6.39
CA GLU A 102 -13.06 6.79 -5.58
C GLU A 102 -12.09 5.71 -5.08
N ARG A 103 -12.51 5.00 -4.02
CA ARG A 103 -11.71 3.90 -3.45
C ARG A 103 -11.60 2.76 -4.47
N GLY A 104 -10.38 2.35 -4.77
CA GLY A 104 -10.09 1.33 -5.77
C GLY A 104 -9.69 1.88 -7.13
N ASP A 105 -9.78 3.20 -7.33
CA ASP A 105 -9.30 3.83 -8.56
C ASP A 105 -7.79 3.64 -8.69
N PHE A 106 -7.39 3.34 -9.92
CA PHE A 106 -6.01 3.17 -10.31
C PHE A 106 -5.51 4.47 -10.95
N ILE A 107 -4.49 5.07 -10.33
CA ILE A 107 -3.92 6.33 -10.79
C ILE A 107 -2.49 6.14 -11.27
N VAL A 108 -2.16 6.81 -12.37
CA VAL A 108 -0.81 6.88 -12.91
C VAL A 108 -0.18 8.18 -12.43
N LEU A 109 0.93 8.08 -11.73
CA LEU A 109 1.64 9.22 -11.17
C LEU A 109 2.77 9.63 -12.12
N GLN A 110 2.86 10.92 -12.42
CA GLN A 110 3.99 11.51 -13.14
C GLN A 110 4.77 12.40 -12.18
N GLY A 111 6.06 12.14 -12.06
CA GLY A 111 7.00 13.00 -11.34
C GLY A 111 7.12 14.34 -12.05
N GLY A 112 6.75 15.40 -11.34
CA GLY A 112 6.98 16.78 -11.74
C GLY A 112 8.10 17.39 -10.92
N LYS A 113 8.67 18.48 -11.42
CA LYS A 113 9.44 19.39 -10.57
C LYS A 113 8.44 20.13 -9.70
N TYR A 114 8.42 19.85 -8.40
CA TYR A 114 7.64 20.65 -7.47
C TYR A 114 8.22 22.06 -7.45
N ALA A 115 7.50 23.03 -8.01
CA ALA A 115 7.67 24.43 -7.66
C ALA A 115 6.88 24.69 -6.37
N ALA A 116 7.14 23.90 -5.34
CA ALA A 116 6.65 24.25 -4.02
C ALA A 116 7.45 25.50 -3.61
N GLN A 117 6.75 26.59 -3.32
CA GLN A 117 7.39 27.76 -2.75
C GLN A 117 7.91 27.35 -1.37
N GLU A 118 9.21 27.05 -1.29
CA GLU A 118 9.89 26.86 -0.01
C GLU A 118 9.90 28.20 0.71
N THR A 119 8.85 28.48 1.46
CA THR A 119 8.87 29.57 2.43
C THR A 119 9.72 29.10 3.59
N GLY A 120 11.02 29.40 3.53
CA GLY A 120 11.92 29.26 4.66
C GLY A 120 11.46 30.19 5.77
N VAL A 121 10.79 29.62 6.77
CA VAL A 121 10.39 30.33 7.99
C VAL A 121 11.66 30.50 8.82
N ASN A 122 12.41 31.57 8.57
CA ASN A 122 13.68 31.90 9.24
C ASN A 122 13.42 32.48 10.65
N TYR A 123 12.58 31.81 11.44
CA TYR A 123 12.26 32.22 12.80
C TYR A 123 12.92 31.25 13.77
N SER A 124 13.67 31.79 14.74
CA SER A 124 14.14 31.01 15.88
C SER A 124 12.94 30.69 16.77
N LEU A 125 12.62 29.41 16.92
CA LEU A 125 11.55 28.97 17.83
C LEU A 125 11.91 29.08 19.32
N GLY A 126 13.10 29.58 19.65
CA GLY A 126 13.57 29.70 21.04
C GLY A 126 12.67 30.55 21.93
N ASN A 127 11.96 31.54 21.36
CA ASN A 127 11.01 32.40 22.05
C ASN A 127 9.58 32.28 21.48
N ALA A 128 9.25 31.15 20.84
CA ALA A 128 7.93 31.00 20.27
C ALA A 128 6.86 30.88 21.36
N GLU A 129 5.82 31.70 21.27
CA GLU A 129 4.61 31.57 22.07
C GLU A 129 3.62 30.66 21.34
N TYR A 130 3.10 29.67 22.06
CA TYR A 130 2.14 28.71 21.51
C TYR A 130 0.75 29.02 22.05
N SER A 131 -0.20 29.24 21.16
CA SER A 131 -1.61 29.46 21.53
C SER A 131 -2.47 28.36 20.95
N GLU A 132 -3.16 27.63 21.81
CA GLU A 132 -4.13 26.64 21.38
C GLU A 132 -5.44 27.35 20.99
N LYS A 133 -5.93 27.06 19.79
CA LYS A 133 -7.25 27.46 19.32
C LYS A 133 -8.07 26.25 18.94
N THR A 134 -9.32 26.27 19.36
CA THR A 134 -10.30 25.27 18.99
C THR A 134 -11.12 25.77 17.82
N TYR A 135 -11.16 24.99 16.74
CA TYR A 135 -11.96 25.27 15.56
C TYR A 135 -13.06 24.22 15.46
N ARG A 136 -14.28 24.66 15.14
CA ARG A 136 -15.39 23.77 14.83
C ARG A 136 -15.36 23.45 13.33
N VAL A 137 -15.27 22.17 12.99
CA VAL A 137 -15.32 21.68 11.61
C VAL A 137 -16.45 20.65 11.54
N GLY A 138 -17.58 21.04 10.96
CA GLY A 138 -18.83 20.27 11.06
C GLY A 138 -19.36 20.25 12.50
N ASP A 139 -19.59 19.05 13.04
CA ASP A 139 -20.06 18.84 14.42
C ASP A 139 -18.93 18.47 15.40
N GLU A 140 -17.68 18.48 14.92
CA GLU A 140 -16.53 18.14 15.74
C GLU A 140 -15.67 19.37 16.05
N TYR A 141 -15.02 19.34 17.21
CA TYR A 141 -14.06 20.36 17.63
C TYR A 141 -12.64 19.83 17.48
N TYR A 142 -11.81 20.62 16.83
CA TYR A 142 -10.41 20.33 16.56
C TYR A 142 -9.53 21.35 17.26
N ARG A 143 -8.52 20.87 17.95
CA ARG A 143 -7.50 21.71 18.56
C ARG A 143 -6.32 21.85 17.60
N PHE A 144 -5.99 23.11 17.33
CA PHE A 144 -4.79 23.49 16.60
C PHE A 144 -3.94 24.38 17.49
N THR A 145 -2.63 24.30 17.30
CA THR A 145 -1.66 25.13 17.98
C THR A 145 -1.09 26.12 16.98
N ASP A 146 -1.34 27.40 17.22
CA ASP A 146 -0.70 28.50 16.51
C ASP A 146 0.64 28.79 17.20
N ALA A 147 1.73 28.85 16.42
CA ALA A 147 3.02 29.35 16.90
C ALA A 147 3.18 30.82 16.53
N TYR A 148 3.57 31.64 17.50
CA TYR A 148 3.86 33.06 17.36
C TYR A 148 5.33 33.33 17.69
N VAL A 149 6.02 34.15 16.90
CA VAL A 149 7.37 34.63 17.19
C VAL A 149 7.32 36.15 17.07
N ASP A 150 7.74 36.85 18.14
CA ASP A 150 7.67 38.32 18.23
C ASP A 150 6.26 38.90 17.96
N GLY A 151 5.22 38.16 18.35
CA GLY A 151 3.81 38.54 18.15
C GLY A 151 3.24 38.23 16.76
N GLU A 152 4.04 37.75 15.81
CA GLU A 152 3.58 37.33 14.49
C GLU A 152 3.33 35.82 14.42
N LYS A 153 2.18 35.42 13.85
CA LYS A 153 1.86 34.00 13.66
C LYS A 153 2.70 33.41 12.53
N VAL A 154 3.55 32.43 12.83
CA VAL A 154 4.48 31.83 11.88
C VAL A 154 3.94 30.56 11.21
N PHE A 155 3.25 29.69 11.96
CA PHE A 155 2.55 28.53 11.42
C PHE A 155 1.50 27.99 12.40
N THR A 156 0.56 27.19 11.88
CA THR A 156 -0.47 26.48 12.64
C THR A 156 -0.27 24.98 12.43
N PHE A 157 -0.25 24.20 13.50
CA PHE A 157 -0.04 22.75 13.45
C PHE A 157 -0.90 22.01 14.49
N GLY A 158 -1.02 20.70 14.34
CA GLY A 158 -1.82 19.84 15.21
C GLY A 158 -3.19 19.53 14.62
N PHE A 159 -3.63 18.28 14.82
CA PHE A 159 -4.96 17.80 14.46
C PHE A 159 -5.44 16.89 15.60
N GLY A 160 -5.62 17.47 16.78
CA GLY A 160 -6.16 16.75 17.94
C GLY A 160 -7.67 16.91 17.97
N LYS A 161 -8.43 15.82 17.80
CA LYS A 161 -9.88 15.83 18.07
C LYS A 161 -10.07 16.10 19.57
N CYS A 162 -10.86 17.11 19.93
CA CYS A 162 -11.23 17.33 21.32
C CYS A 162 -12.15 16.18 21.75
N LEU A 163 -11.76 15.43 22.78
CA LEU A 163 -12.68 14.52 23.46
C LEU A 163 -13.77 15.38 24.12
N GLU A 164 -15.03 15.08 23.84
CA GLU A 164 -16.17 15.70 24.53
C GLU A 164 -16.02 15.42 26.03
N THR A 165 -15.82 16.48 26.82
CA THR A 165 -15.88 16.45 28.29
C THR A 165 -17.30 16.68 28.76
#